data_AF-A0A835CAA2-F1
#
_entry.id   AF-A0A835CAA2-F1
#
_cell.length_a   1.000
_cell.length_b   1.000
_cell.length_c   1.000
_cell.angle_alpha   90.00
_cell.angle_beta   90.00
_cell.angle_gamma   90.00
#
_symmetry.space_group_name_H-M   'P 1'
#
loop_
_entity.id
_entity.type
_entity.pdbx_description
1 polymer ?
#
loop_
_entity_poly.entity_id
_entity_poly.type
_entity_poly.pdbx_seq_one_letter_code
_entity_poly.pdbx_strand_id
1 'polypeptide(L)'
;MAKVQNNTKITDGKHFGVRQFPQVSHNPHTPSDQSSVSQILFAQSNISYSSVLRNYIRNARFNTSSTPKPSLIVTPLHESHVQSTVVCAKSIPIQIKIRSGGHDFEGISYISDEPFIVLDLFNLRSISVDVQNNVAVVQSGATIGELYYRIWKKSRAYAFPAGVCPTMGVDGGTGSPWITPSTRGSWM
;
A
#
# COMPACT_ATOMS: atom_id res chain seq x y z
N MET A 1 -0.80 58.74 -7.16
CA MET A 1 -0.91 57.92 -8.39
C MET A 1 0.44 57.21 -8.54
N ALA A 2 0.63 55.90 -8.57
CA ALA A 2 -0.24 54.74 -8.72
C ALA A 2 0.16 53.64 -7.71
N LYS A 3 -0.77 52.72 -7.47
CA LYS A 3 -0.76 51.63 -6.49
C LYS A 3 -0.52 50.32 -7.25
N VAL A 4 0.41 49.46 -6.81
CA VAL A 4 0.30 48.00 -6.95
C VAL A 4 0.91 47.35 -5.70
N GLN A 5 0.06 46.60 -5.00
CA GLN A 5 0.38 45.76 -3.84
C GLN A 5 0.65 44.31 -4.28
N ASN A 6 1.40 43.60 -3.42
CA ASN A 6 1.11 42.26 -2.86
C ASN A 6 1.92 41.00 -3.24
N ASN A 7 2.35 40.35 -2.14
CA ASN A 7 2.36 38.91 -1.81
C ASN A 7 3.51 38.04 -2.35
N THR A 8 4.16 37.22 -1.53
CA THR A 8 3.49 36.20 -0.69
C THR A 8 4.34 35.82 0.53
N LYS A 9 3.73 35.88 1.72
CA LYS A 9 4.21 35.26 2.97
C LYS A 9 4.51 33.78 2.71
N ILE A 10 5.65 33.30 3.20
CA ILE A 10 5.85 31.88 3.50
C ILE A 10 4.88 31.56 4.64
N THR A 11 3.69 31.06 4.32
CA THR A 11 2.69 30.68 5.33
C THR A 11 2.98 29.27 5.83
N ASP A 12 2.98 29.16 7.16
CA ASP A 12 3.08 27.94 7.97
C ASP A 12 2.58 26.67 7.29
N GLY A 13 3.43 25.64 7.27
CA GLY A 13 3.13 24.33 6.71
C GLY A 13 1.93 23.69 7.40
N LYS A 14 0.76 23.74 6.73
CA LYS A 14 -0.42 23.00 7.15
C LYS A 14 -0.20 21.52 6.84
N HIS A 15 0.05 20.73 7.87
CA HIS A 15 0.31 19.30 7.74
C HIS A 15 -0.99 18.53 7.48
N PHE A 16 -0.98 17.66 6.45
CA PHE A 16 -2.10 16.78 6.12
C PHE A 16 -1.99 15.47 6.91
N GLY A 17 -3.05 15.07 7.62
CA GLY A 17 -3.09 13.76 8.28
C GLY A 17 -3.45 12.66 7.28
N VAL A 18 -2.84 11.48 7.40
CA VAL A 18 -3.27 10.27 6.66
C VAL A 18 -3.85 9.27 7.65
N ARG A 19 -5.04 8.75 7.34
CA ARG A 19 -5.66 7.63 8.06
C ARG A 19 -5.79 6.44 7.11
N GLN A 20 -5.60 5.25 7.66
CA GLN A 20 -5.96 4.01 6.97
C GLN A 20 -7.48 3.83 7.04
N PHE A 21 -8.06 3.15 6.05
CA PHE A 21 -9.50 2.86 6.06
C PHE A 21 -9.89 2.13 7.37
N PRO A 22 -11.00 2.53 8.04
CA PRO A 22 -11.48 1.84 9.22
C PRO A 22 -11.85 0.40 8.87
N GLN A 23 -11.45 -0.55 9.71
CA GLN A 23 -11.76 -1.98 9.57
C GLN A 23 -13.29 -2.18 9.53
N VAL A 24 -13.80 -2.86 8.50
CA VAL A 24 -15.25 -3.15 8.35
C VAL A 24 -15.72 -4.17 9.40
N SER A 25 -16.90 -3.90 9.98
CA SER A 25 -17.63 -4.76 10.92
C SER A 25 -18.06 -6.09 10.30
N HIS A 26 -17.95 -7.17 11.06
CA HIS A 26 -18.35 -8.53 10.68
C HIS A 26 -19.79 -8.61 10.15
N ASN A 27 -19.97 -9.06 8.91
CA ASN A 27 -21.25 -9.59 8.44
C ASN A 27 -20.99 -10.94 7.71
N PRO A 28 -21.74 -12.02 7.99
CA PRO A 28 -21.42 -13.33 7.44
C PRO A 28 -21.83 -13.44 5.96
N HIS A 29 -20.95 -14.05 5.18
CA HIS A 29 -21.17 -14.82 3.95
C HIS A 29 -22.20 -14.28 2.94
N THR A 30 -21.69 -13.63 1.89
CA THR A 30 -22.29 -13.73 0.55
C THR A 30 -21.61 -14.89 -0.21
N PRO A 31 -22.35 -15.71 -0.97
CA PRO A 31 -21.76 -16.78 -1.77
C PRO A 31 -20.82 -16.16 -2.81
N SER A 32 -19.54 -16.47 -2.75
CA SER A 32 -18.57 -16.07 -3.77
C SER A 32 -18.89 -16.82 -5.06
N ASP A 33 -19.28 -16.09 -6.10
CA ASP A 33 -19.36 -16.62 -7.46
C ASP A 33 -17.98 -17.20 -7.83
N GLN A 34 -17.91 -18.46 -8.26
CA GLN A 34 -16.63 -19.15 -8.53
C GLN A 34 -15.78 -18.40 -9.57
N SER A 35 -16.44 -17.61 -10.43
CA SER A 35 -15.81 -16.68 -11.38
C SER A 35 -14.90 -15.65 -10.68
N SER A 36 -15.32 -15.12 -9.53
CA SER A 36 -14.62 -14.07 -8.77
C SER A 36 -13.37 -14.58 -8.04
N VAL A 37 -13.34 -15.85 -7.66
CA VAL A 37 -12.24 -16.44 -6.89
C VAL A 37 -11.02 -16.68 -7.78
N SER A 38 -11.23 -17.12 -9.02
CA SER A 38 -10.13 -17.34 -9.99
C SER A 38 -9.39 -16.06 -10.40
N GLN A 39 -10.04 -14.90 -10.26
CA GLN A 39 -9.46 -13.60 -10.58
C GLN A 39 -8.48 -13.09 -9.51
N ILE A 40 -8.61 -13.57 -8.28
CA ILE A 40 -7.83 -13.09 -7.13
C ILE A 40 -6.83 -14.14 -6.63
N LEU A 41 -6.90 -15.39 -7.09
CA LEU A 41 -6.04 -16.48 -6.64
C LEU A 41 -5.09 -16.93 -7.74
N PHE A 42 -3.79 -16.85 -7.47
CA PHE A 42 -2.75 -17.29 -8.39
C PHE A 42 -1.92 -18.39 -7.74
N ALA A 43 -2.23 -19.64 -8.09
CA ALA A 43 -1.39 -20.80 -7.77
C ALA A 43 -0.20 -20.90 -8.74
N GLN A 44 0.84 -21.66 -8.40
CA GLN A 44 2.03 -21.80 -9.26
C GLN A 44 1.74 -22.36 -10.67
N SER A 45 0.65 -23.12 -10.82
CA SER A 45 0.18 -23.63 -12.11
C SER A 45 -0.50 -22.57 -12.99
N ASN A 46 -0.85 -21.40 -12.43
CA ASN A 46 -1.48 -20.31 -13.17
C ASN A 46 -0.44 -19.59 -14.05
N ILE A 47 -0.75 -19.38 -15.33
CA ILE A 47 0.14 -18.72 -16.30
C ILE A 47 0.57 -17.31 -15.87
N SER A 48 -0.29 -16.60 -15.13
CA SER A 48 -0.03 -15.24 -14.64
C SER A 48 0.76 -15.20 -13.34
N TYR A 49 0.95 -16.34 -12.65
CA TYR A 49 1.61 -16.41 -11.34
C TYR A 49 2.97 -15.70 -11.32
N SER A 50 3.83 -16.03 -12.28
CA SER A 50 5.20 -15.48 -12.34
C SER A 50 5.20 -13.98 -12.58
N SER A 51 4.27 -13.48 -13.40
CA SER A 51 4.11 -12.05 -13.66
C SER A 51 3.66 -11.31 -12.39
N VAL A 52 2.59 -11.81 -11.75
CA VAL A 52 2.03 -11.23 -10.52
C VAL A 52 3.08 -11.23 -9.39
N LEU A 53 3.83 -12.31 -9.22
CA LEU A 53 4.90 -12.38 -8.21
C LEU A 53 5.97 -11.32 -8.44
N ARG A 54 6.50 -11.24 -9.68
CA ARG A 54 7.65 -10.39 -10.03
C ARG A 54 7.33 -8.90 -10.06
N ASN A 55 6.08 -8.51 -10.35
CA ASN A 55 5.68 -7.09 -10.47
C ASN A 55 6.02 -6.23 -9.25
N TYR A 56 6.10 -6.85 -8.06
CA TYR A 56 6.41 -6.18 -6.80
C TYR A 56 7.64 -6.77 -6.09
N ILE A 57 8.55 -7.45 -6.80
CA ILE A 57 9.89 -7.74 -6.28
C ILE A 57 10.79 -6.55 -6.62
N ARG A 58 11.19 -5.78 -5.60
CA ARG A 58 12.00 -4.56 -5.79
C ARG A 58 13.50 -4.79 -5.60
N ASN A 59 13.91 -5.88 -4.97
CA ASN A 59 15.30 -6.25 -4.81
C ASN A 59 15.63 -7.47 -5.67
N ALA A 60 16.46 -7.28 -6.70
CA ALA A 60 16.82 -8.31 -7.66
C ALA A 60 17.53 -9.53 -7.03
N ARG A 61 18.13 -9.37 -5.84
CA ARG A 61 18.70 -10.45 -5.02
C ARG A 61 17.71 -11.61 -4.82
N PHE A 62 16.42 -11.30 -4.80
CA PHE A 62 15.35 -12.24 -4.52
C PHE A 62 14.54 -12.66 -5.75
N ASN A 63 14.93 -12.21 -6.96
CA ASN A 63 14.29 -12.61 -8.20
C ASN A 63 15.10 -13.70 -8.91
N THR A 64 15.33 -14.82 -8.21
CA THR A 64 16.13 -15.94 -8.74
C THR A 64 15.32 -17.24 -8.78
N SER A 65 15.80 -18.22 -9.54
CA SER A 65 15.20 -19.56 -9.60
C SER A 65 15.31 -20.33 -8.27
N SER A 66 16.28 -20.01 -7.41
CA SER A 66 16.47 -20.65 -6.10
C SER A 66 15.69 -20.00 -4.96
N THR A 67 15.32 -18.72 -5.05
CA THR A 67 14.55 -18.03 -3.98
C THR A 67 13.22 -18.75 -3.69
N PRO A 68 12.84 -19.05 -2.45
CA PRO A 68 11.55 -19.68 -2.15
C PRO A 68 10.36 -18.90 -2.73
N LYS A 69 9.33 -19.63 -3.21
CA LYS A 69 8.14 -19.05 -3.85
C LYS A 69 6.88 -19.33 -3.03
N PRO A 70 5.92 -18.40 -2.96
CA PRO A 70 4.67 -18.66 -2.27
C PRO A 70 3.88 -19.77 -2.96
N SER A 71 3.17 -20.59 -2.20
CA SER A 71 2.28 -21.62 -2.74
C SER A 71 1.07 -21.00 -3.45
N LEU A 72 0.65 -19.81 -3.00
CA LEU A 72 -0.49 -19.06 -3.52
C LEU A 72 -0.25 -17.56 -3.36
N ILE A 73 -0.68 -16.77 -4.35
CA ILE A 73 -0.78 -15.32 -4.25
C ILE A 73 -2.25 -14.93 -4.28
N VAL A 74 -2.67 -14.14 -3.30
CA VAL A 74 -4.04 -13.62 -3.16
C VAL A 74 -4.04 -12.13 -3.42
N THR A 75 -4.84 -11.65 -4.37
CA THR A 75 -4.89 -10.24 -4.79
C THR A 75 -6.28 -9.64 -4.54
N PRO A 76 -6.64 -9.36 -3.27
CA PRO A 76 -7.99 -8.96 -2.88
C PRO A 76 -8.49 -7.71 -3.62
N LEU A 77 -9.74 -7.76 -4.09
CA LEU A 77 -10.44 -6.62 -4.68
C LEU A 77 -11.30 -5.87 -3.65
N HIS A 78 -11.67 -6.55 -2.56
CA HIS A 78 -12.47 -6.02 -1.47
C HIS A 78 -11.87 -6.43 -0.12
N GLU A 79 -12.19 -5.67 0.93
CA GLU A 79 -11.71 -5.94 2.30
C GLU A 79 -12.21 -7.28 2.84
N SER A 80 -13.40 -7.73 2.41
CA SER A 80 -13.92 -9.06 2.74
C SER A 80 -13.00 -10.20 2.24
N HIS A 81 -12.30 -10.01 1.13
CA HIS A 81 -11.35 -11.02 0.63
C HIS A 81 -10.12 -11.13 1.55
N VAL A 82 -9.68 -10.00 2.15
CA VAL A 82 -8.62 -10.00 3.17
C VAL A 82 -9.08 -10.77 4.39
N GLN A 83 -10.27 -10.47 4.90
CA GLN A 83 -10.86 -11.16 6.05
C GLN A 83 -10.93 -12.68 5.81
N SER A 84 -11.51 -13.10 4.68
CA SER A 84 -11.61 -14.50 4.31
C SER A 84 -10.24 -15.18 4.18
N THR A 85 -9.24 -14.49 3.63
CA THR A 85 -7.87 -15.02 3.51
C THR A 85 -7.26 -15.28 4.88
N VAL A 86 -7.39 -14.33 5.82
CA VAL A 86 -6.87 -14.47 7.18
C VAL A 86 -7.58 -15.58 7.94
N VAL A 87 -8.91 -15.68 7.81
CA VAL A 87 -9.70 -16.76 8.44
C VAL A 87 -9.29 -18.12 7.89
N CYS A 88 -9.17 -18.26 6.56
CA CYS A 88 -8.75 -19.52 5.93
C CYS A 88 -7.32 -19.91 6.33
N ALA A 89 -6.37 -18.98 6.28
CA ALA A 89 -4.99 -19.25 6.67
C ALA A 89 -4.84 -19.64 8.15
N LYS A 90 -5.73 -19.19 9.04
CA LYS A 90 -5.75 -19.65 10.44
C LYS A 90 -6.16 -21.11 10.60
N SER A 91 -6.89 -21.68 9.64
CA SER A 91 -7.38 -23.06 9.70
C SER A 91 -6.38 -24.11 9.21
N ILE A 92 -5.25 -23.67 8.63
CA ILE A 92 -4.20 -24.54 8.08
C ILE A 92 -2.81 -24.05 8.51
N PRO A 93 -1.79 -24.91 8.60
CA PRO A 93 -0.43 -24.49 8.97
C PRO A 93 0.27 -23.79 7.79
N ILE A 94 -0.10 -22.53 7.52
CA ILE A 94 0.51 -21.72 6.46
C ILE A 94 0.81 -20.31 6.94
N GLN A 95 1.96 -19.77 6.56
CA GLN A 95 2.30 -18.39 6.87
C GLN A 95 1.69 -17.42 5.85
N ILE A 96 1.15 -16.29 6.33
CA ILE A 96 0.76 -15.18 5.44
C ILE A 96 1.90 -14.16 5.42
N LYS A 97 2.35 -13.79 4.22
CA LYS A 97 3.19 -12.62 3.98
C LYS A 97 2.34 -11.52 3.35
N ILE A 98 2.29 -10.36 3.98
CA ILE A 98 1.49 -9.23 3.50
C ILE A 98 2.39 -8.35 2.62
N ARG A 99 1.95 -8.06 1.40
CA ARG A 99 2.68 -7.24 0.44
C ARG A 99 1.84 -6.06 -0.02
N SER A 100 2.46 -4.88 -0.02
CA SER A 100 1.96 -3.66 -0.68
C SER A 100 2.90 -3.31 -1.84
N GLY A 101 3.74 -2.27 -1.72
CA GLY A 101 4.68 -1.86 -2.78
C GLY A 101 5.89 -2.77 -2.98
N GLY A 102 6.12 -3.74 -2.08
CA GLY A 102 7.20 -4.74 -2.18
C GLY A 102 8.62 -4.21 -1.94
N HIS A 103 8.73 -3.09 -1.21
CA HIS A 103 10.01 -2.39 -0.94
C HIS A 103 10.76 -2.92 0.29
N ASP A 104 10.40 -4.08 0.82
CA ASP A 104 11.17 -4.70 1.90
C ASP A 104 12.57 -5.07 1.41
N PHE A 105 13.59 -4.44 2.02
CA PHE A 105 14.98 -4.64 1.60
C PHE A 105 15.46 -6.08 1.72
N GLU A 106 14.93 -6.82 2.69
CA GLU A 106 15.19 -8.24 2.90
C GLU A 106 14.08 -9.15 2.35
N GLY A 107 13.17 -8.61 1.54
CA GLY A 107 12.13 -9.40 0.85
C GLY A 107 11.12 -10.07 1.77
N ILE A 108 11.01 -9.61 3.03
CA ILE A 108 10.20 -10.23 4.08
C ILE A 108 8.72 -10.39 3.67
N SER A 109 8.18 -9.49 2.83
CA SER A 109 6.80 -9.55 2.32
C SER A 109 6.56 -10.58 1.22
N TYR A 110 7.59 -11.23 0.67
CA TYR A 110 7.43 -12.18 -0.43
C TYR A 110 8.37 -13.40 -0.39
N ILE A 111 9.10 -13.61 0.71
CA ILE A 111 9.99 -14.75 0.92
C ILE A 111 9.78 -15.33 2.33
N SER A 112 9.83 -16.65 2.42
CA SER A 112 9.91 -17.38 3.68
C SER A 112 10.65 -18.69 3.48
N ASP A 113 11.24 -19.19 4.56
CA ASP A 113 11.79 -20.54 4.63
C ASP A 113 10.70 -21.58 4.95
N GLU A 114 9.54 -21.13 5.43
CA GLU A 114 8.37 -21.96 5.72
C GLU A 114 7.31 -21.87 4.62
N PRO A 115 6.41 -22.87 4.46
CA PRO A 115 5.29 -22.78 3.52
C PRO A 115 4.46 -21.51 3.75
N PHE A 116 4.29 -20.72 2.69
CA PHE A 116 3.67 -19.41 2.80
C PHE A 116 2.81 -19.04 1.59
N ILE A 117 1.89 -18.11 1.83
CA ILE A 117 1.13 -17.39 0.81
C ILE A 117 1.49 -15.91 0.86
N VAL A 118 1.32 -15.22 -0.26
CA VAL A 118 1.40 -13.75 -0.31
C VAL A 118 -0.01 -13.19 -0.41
N LEU A 119 -0.38 -12.34 0.54
CA LEU A 119 -1.55 -11.48 0.45
C LEU A 119 -1.10 -10.13 -0.13
N ASP A 120 -1.35 -9.93 -1.43
CA ASP A 120 -0.89 -8.77 -2.18
C ASP A 120 -2.00 -7.71 -2.29
N LEU A 121 -1.87 -6.65 -1.50
CA LEU A 121 -2.89 -5.63 -1.34
C LEU A 121 -2.96 -4.65 -2.52
N PHE A 122 -2.16 -4.83 -3.59
CA PHE A 122 -2.03 -3.85 -4.66
C PHE A 122 -3.37 -3.40 -5.29
N ASN A 123 -4.41 -4.21 -5.28
CA ASN A 123 -5.73 -3.83 -5.81
C ASN A 123 -6.52 -2.88 -4.87
N LEU A 124 -6.25 -2.93 -3.56
CA LEU A 124 -6.85 -2.05 -2.56
C LEU A 124 -6.05 -0.75 -2.48
N ARG A 125 -6.25 0.16 -3.44
CA ARG A 125 -5.45 1.39 -3.62
C ARG A 125 -6.24 2.70 -3.70
N SER A 126 -7.46 2.72 -3.16
CA SER A 126 -8.28 3.93 -3.13
C SER A 126 -7.64 5.03 -2.27
N ILE A 127 -7.78 6.28 -2.71
CA ILE A 127 -7.27 7.47 -2.04
C ILE A 127 -8.36 8.55 -2.07
N SER A 128 -8.86 8.90 -0.88
CA SER A 128 -9.75 10.05 -0.67
C SER A 128 -8.99 11.16 0.04
N VAL A 129 -9.21 12.41 -0.35
CA VAL A 129 -8.51 13.58 0.17
C VAL A 129 -9.53 14.66 0.48
N ASP A 130 -9.63 14.99 1.77
CA ASP A 130 -10.48 16.03 2.32
C ASP A 130 -9.62 17.23 2.77
N VAL A 131 -9.64 18.26 1.94
CA VAL A 131 -8.86 19.49 2.17
C VAL A 131 -9.45 20.34 3.30
N GLN A 132 -10.76 20.27 3.54
CA GLN A 132 -11.41 21.05 4.60
C GLN A 132 -10.98 20.54 5.97
N ASN A 133 -10.91 19.22 6.12
CA ASN A 133 -10.52 18.56 7.36
C ASN A 133 -9.03 18.24 7.44
N ASN A 134 -8.23 18.54 6.41
CA ASN A 134 -6.81 18.20 6.29
C ASN A 134 -6.52 16.69 6.46
N VAL A 135 -7.38 15.82 5.92
CA VAL A 135 -7.29 14.35 6.07
C VAL A 135 -7.31 13.64 4.73
N ALA A 136 -6.40 12.68 4.55
CA ALA A 136 -6.44 11.71 3.46
C ALA A 136 -6.77 10.33 4.04
N VAL A 137 -7.68 9.60 3.39
CA VAL A 137 -7.96 8.20 3.69
C VAL A 137 -7.39 7.36 2.55
N VAL A 138 -6.46 6.47 2.88
CA VAL A 138 -5.62 5.77 1.90
C VAL A 138 -5.67 4.27 2.16
N GLN A 139 -5.92 3.46 1.13
CA GLN A 139 -5.82 2.00 1.23
C GLN A 139 -4.36 1.53 1.08
N SER A 140 -4.06 0.42 1.73
CA SER A 140 -2.70 -0.15 1.87
C SER A 140 -1.95 -0.41 0.57
N GLY A 141 -2.66 -0.76 -0.50
CA GLY A 141 -2.09 -1.04 -1.81
C GLY A 141 -1.68 0.20 -2.60
N ALA A 142 -2.06 1.39 -2.13
CA ALA A 142 -1.64 2.64 -2.74
C ALA A 142 -0.15 2.89 -2.51
N THR A 143 0.45 3.57 -3.47
CA THR A 143 1.84 4.02 -3.43
C THR A 143 1.93 5.47 -3.00
N ILE A 144 3.09 5.86 -2.45
CA ILE A 144 3.35 7.24 -2.02
C ILE A 144 3.21 8.22 -3.20
N GLY A 145 3.61 7.82 -4.41
CA GLY A 145 3.45 8.63 -5.62
C GLY A 145 1.98 8.90 -5.95
N GLU A 146 1.11 7.89 -5.85
CA GLU A 146 -0.34 8.06 -6.02
C GLU A 146 -0.91 9.01 -4.96
N LEU A 147 -0.46 8.89 -3.69
CA LEU A 147 -0.86 9.79 -2.61
C LEU A 147 -0.46 11.24 -2.87
N TYR A 148 0.81 11.49 -3.21
CA TYR A 148 1.31 12.82 -3.55
C TYR A 148 0.54 13.44 -4.71
N TYR A 149 0.29 12.64 -5.76
CA TYR A 149 -0.47 13.10 -6.92
C TYR A 149 -1.90 13.50 -6.53
N ARG A 150 -2.59 12.69 -5.70
CA ARG A 150 -3.96 12.97 -5.27
C ARG A 150 -4.06 14.21 -4.38
N ILE A 151 -3.11 14.42 -3.47
CA ILE A 151 -3.04 15.64 -2.65
C ILE A 151 -2.82 16.86 -3.56
N TRP A 152 -1.83 16.80 -4.46
CA TRP A 152 -1.52 17.90 -5.38
C TRP A 152 -2.71 18.27 -6.27
N LYS A 153 -3.46 17.28 -6.77
CA LYS A 153 -4.68 17.48 -7.55
C LYS A 153 -5.79 18.20 -6.80
N LYS A 154 -5.81 18.12 -5.46
CA LYS A 154 -6.78 18.78 -4.60
C LYS A 154 -6.32 20.15 -4.13
N SER A 155 -5.03 20.31 -3.87
CA SER A 155 -4.45 21.60 -3.50
C SER A 155 -2.93 21.61 -3.69
N ARG A 156 -2.41 22.72 -4.20
CA ARG A 156 -0.97 22.97 -4.34
C ARG A 156 -0.31 23.46 -3.04
N ALA A 157 -1.09 23.68 -1.99
CA ALA A 157 -0.62 24.19 -0.70
C ALA A 157 -0.40 23.09 0.35
N TYR A 158 -0.81 21.85 0.07
CA TYR A 158 -0.68 20.72 1.00
C TYR A 158 0.33 19.70 0.50
N ALA A 159 1.00 19.07 1.45
CA ALA A 159 1.92 17.97 1.24
C ALA A 159 1.74 16.93 2.36
N PHE A 160 2.31 15.75 2.14
CA PHE A 160 2.38 14.70 3.15
C PHE A 160 3.85 14.25 3.28
N PRO A 161 4.45 14.29 4.48
CA PRO A 161 5.85 13.91 4.66
C PRO A 161 6.00 12.39 4.65
N ALA A 162 6.37 11.82 3.50
CA ALA A 162 6.70 10.39 3.36
C ALA A 162 7.99 10.20 2.52
N GLY A 163 8.23 8.96 2.08
CA GLY A 163 9.34 8.58 1.22
C GLY A 163 9.48 9.38 -0.08
N VAL A 164 10.69 9.37 -0.65
CA VAL A 164 10.96 9.96 -1.98
C VAL A 164 10.58 8.99 -3.10
N CYS A 165 10.69 7.68 -2.87
CA CYS A 165 10.47 6.66 -3.88
C CYS A 165 8.96 6.51 -4.19
N PRO A 166 8.50 6.89 -5.40
CA PRO A 166 7.06 6.96 -5.68
C PRO A 166 6.35 5.60 -5.63
N THR A 167 7.07 4.51 -5.90
CA THR A 167 6.53 3.14 -5.94
C THR A 167 6.47 2.45 -4.57
N MET A 168 6.97 3.09 -3.51
CA MET A 168 6.84 2.55 -2.15
C MET A 168 5.37 2.50 -1.75
N GLY A 169 4.95 1.42 -1.12
CA GLY A 169 3.61 1.32 -0.53
C GLY A 169 3.46 2.31 0.63
N VAL A 170 2.27 2.87 0.78
CA VAL A 170 1.96 3.86 1.84
C VAL A 170 2.19 3.25 3.24
N ASP A 171 1.83 1.99 3.46
CA ASP A 171 1.96 1.33 4.76
C ASP A 171 3.42 1.18 5.22
N GLY A 172 4.36 0.93 4.30
CA GLY A 172 5.79 0.80 4.65
C GLY A 172 6.52 2.15 4.76
N GLY A 173 6.09 3.14 3.98
CA GLY A 173 6.73 4.47 3.92
C GLY A 173 6.24 5.48 4.96
N THR A 174 5.06 5.27 5.54
CA THR A 174 4.48 6.15 6.58
C THR A 174 5.05 5.89 7.98
N GLY A 175 5.52 4.67 8.25
CA GLY A 175 6.06 4.27 9.56
C GLY A 175 7.57 4.47 9.75
N SER A 176 8.31 4.88 8.71
CA SER A 176 9.77 5.00 8.76
C SER A 176 10.20 6.47 8.91
N PRO A 177 10.54 6.96 10.13
CA PRO A 177 10.94 8.35 10.35
C PRO A 177 12.23 8.77 9.61
N TRP A 178 12.96 7.81 9.04
CA TRP A 178 14.30 8.01 8.47
C TRP A 178 14.34 8.42 6.99
N ILE A 179 13.21 8.45 6.27
CA ILE A 179 13.18 8.67 4.82
C ILE A 179 12.20 9.79 4.44
N THR A 180 12.16 10.89 5.18
CA THR A 180 11.42 12.08 4.75
C THR A 180 12.38 13.27 4.58
N PRO A 181 12.44 13.91 3.40
CA PRO A 181 13.20 15.16 3.22
C PRO A 181 12.67 16.32 4.08
N SER A 182 11.51 16.13 4.74
CA SER A 182 10.80 17.12 5.54
C SER A 182 11.18 17.13 7.04
N THR A 183 12.12 16.30 7.51
CA THR A 183 12.55 16.29 8.93
C THR A 183 13.53 17.40 9.32
N ARG A 184 13.89 18.32 8.41
CA ARG A 184 14.51 19.61 8.79
C ARG A 184 13.43 20.68 8.96
N GLY A 185 12.73 20.60 10.09
CA GLY A 185 11.73 21.58 10.51
C GLY A 185 11.32 21.39 11.97
N SER A 186 12.16 21.89 12.87
CA SER A 186 11.94 22.13 14.31
C SER A 186 11.84 20.91 15.25
N TRP A 187 12.98 20.54 15.84
CA TRP A 187 13.05 20.29 17.28
C TRP A 187 13.38 21.63 17.95
N MET A 188 12.42 22.16 18.72
CA MET A 188 12.54 22.98 19.94
C MET A 188 11.14 23.42 20.34
#